data_AF-A0A218XJ79-F1
#
_entry.id   AF-A0A218XJ79-F1
#
_cell.length_a   1.000
_cell.length_b   1.000
_cell.length_c   1.000
_cell.angle_alpha   90.00
_cell.angle_beta   90.00
_cell.angle_gamma   90.00
#
_symmetry.space_group_name_H-M   'P 1'
#
loop_
_entity.id
_entity.type
_entity.pdbx_description
1 polymer ?
#
loop_
_entity_poly.entity_id
_entity_poly.type
_entity_poly.pdbx_seq_one_letter_code
_entity_poly.pdbx_strand_id
1 'polypeptide(L)'
;MPKQSSSGTSTGNGAFEVTKVSNLNCIDLSSSDIQRSVSLLKQACLDCGFFYVINHGISEEFMEEVFDQSKRFFTLPLSEKMKLLRNEKHRGYTPLLDELLDPNNQVHVGDYKEGYYIGVEVPVDDPEAEKPFYGPNVWPTTDILPGWRDTMEKYHQKALEAARSVARIIALALDLEIDFFDKPEMLGQPIATLRLLHYGGPKSQFGGDISNPSVGIFGAGAHSDYGLITLLATDNVLGLQICKDKDAKPQVWEYVPPIKG
;
A
#
# COMPACT_ATOMS: atom_id res chain seq x y z
N MET A 1 -14.05 70.19 -8.70
CA MET A 1 -13.13 69.07 -8.37
C MET A 1 -13.85 68.09 -7.47
N PRO A 2 -14.17 66.90 -7.97
CA PRO A 2 -14.16 65.69 -7.15
C PRO A 2 -13.29 64.59 -7.81
N LYS A 3 -12.48 63.92 -6.99
CA LYS A 3 -11.58 62.84 -7.38
C LYS A 3 -12.39 61.60 -7.77
N GLN A 4 -12.13 61.06 -8.96
CA GLN A 4 -12.47 59.69 -9.34
C GLN A 4 -11.52 58.73 -8.62
N SER A 5 -12.04 57.80 -7.83
CA SER A 5 -11.31 56.61 -7.38
C SER A 5 -11.75 55.42 -8.22
N SER A 6 -10.85 54.96 -9.09
CA SER A 6 -10.98 53.75 -9.89
C SER A 6 -10.90 52.50 -9.00
N SER A 7 -11.99 51.75 -8.90
CA SER A 7 -12.02 50.41 -8.33
C SER A 7 -11.49 49.41 -9.37
N GLY A 8 -10.24 48.97 -9.20
CA GLY A 8 -9.67 47.86 -9.95
C GLY A 8 -10.26 46.54 -9.45
N THR A 9 -11.03 45.87 -10.31
CA THR A 9 -11.43 44.47 -10.15
C THR A 9 -10.21 43.57 -10.32
N SER A 10 -9.71 43.05 -9.21
CA SER A 10 -8.76 41.93 -9.18
C SER A 10 -9.54 40.63 -9.46
N THR A 11 -9.50 40.17 -10.70
CA THR A 11 -9.93 38.81 -11.06
C THR A 11 -8.79 37.85 -10.73
N GLY A 12 -8.90 37.16 -9.59
CA GLY A 12 -8.02 36.05 -9.25
C GLY A 12 -8.24 34.91 -10.23
N ASN A 13 -7.27 34.68 -11.12
CA ASN A 13 -7.15 33.44 -11.89
C ASN A 13 -6.82 32.31 -10.92
N GLY A 14 -7.84 31.57 -10.47
CA GLY A 14 -7.65 30.23 -9.93
C GLY A 14 -7.15 29.34 -11.06
N ALA A 15 -5.84 29.11 -11.12
CA ALA A 15 -5.29 28.07 -11.96
C ALA A 15 -5.87 26.75 -11.47
N PHE A 16 -6.72 26.12 -12.29
CA PHE A 16 -7.10 24.73 -12.08
C PHE A 16 -5.81 23.91 -12.21
N GLU A 17 -5.28 23.48 -11.06
CA GLU A 17 -4.13 22.59 -11.01
C GLU A 17 -4.55 21.29 -11.72
N VAL A 18 -3.97 21.04 -12.89
CA VAL A 18 -4.28 19.82 -13.66
C VAL A 18 -3.77 18.65 -12.84
N THR A 19 -4.69 17.87 -12.27
CA THR A 19 -4.37 16.65 -11.55
C THR A 19 -3.64 15.70 -12.50
N LYS A 20 -2.33 15.52 -12.31
CA LYS A 20 -1.53 14.65 -13.16
C LYS A 20 -1.81 13.20 -12.77
N VAL A 21 -2.28 12.41 -13.72
CA VAL A 21 -2.61 10.98 -13.54
C VAL A 21 -1.58 10.14 -14.29
N SER A 22 -1.07 9.09 -13.66
CA SER A 22 -0.15 8.16 -14.30
C SER A 22 -0.87 7.27 -15.32
N ASN A 23 -0.29 7.20 -16.53
CA ASN A 23 -0.60 6.13 -17.48
C ASN A 23 0.36 4.96 -17.19
N LEU A 24 -0.17 3.83 -16.71
CA LEU A 24 0.61 2.66 -16.30
C LEU A 24 0.24 1.45 -17.15
N ASN A 25 1.21 0.56 -17.38
CA ASN A 25 0.93 -0.71 -18.04
C ASN A 25 0.05 -1.60 -17.15
N CYS A 26 -0.74 -2.45 -17.81
CA CYS A 26 -1.63 -3.40 -17.16
C CYS A 26 -1.20 -4.81 -17.53
N ILE A 27 -0.83 -5.61 -16.53
CA ILE A 27 -0.32 -6.97 -16.68
C ILE A 27 -1.46 -7.94 -16.37
N ASP A 28 -1.93 -8.65 -17.40
CA ASP A 28 -2.98 -9.65 -17.27
C ASP A 28 -2.36 -11.02 -16.91
N LEU A 29 -2.64 -11.51 -15.70
CA LEU A 29 -2.12 -12.81 -15.24
C LEU A 29 -2.85 -14.01 -15.84
N SER A 30 -3.98 -13.79 -16.51
CA SER A 30 -4.74 -14.83 -17.22
C SER A 30 -4.41 -14.91 -18.71
N SER A 31 -3.58 -13.99 -19.22
CA SER A 31 -3.19 -13.93 -20.63
C SER A 31 -2.47 -15.22 -21.06
N SER A 32 -2.90 -15.79 -22.19
CA SER A 32 -2.19 -16.89 -22.84
C SER A 32 -0.90 -16.44 -23.55
N ASP A 33 -0.77 -15.14 -23.84
CA ASP A 33 0.44 -14.55 -24.41
C ASP A 33 1.33 -13.99 -23.31
N ILE A 34 2.16 -14.89 -22.75
CA ILE A 34 3.09 -14.53 -21.67
C ILE A 34 4.17 -13.55 -22.14
N GLN A 35 4.56 -13.58 -23.43
CA GLN A 35 5.62 -12.72 -23.97
C GLN A 35 5.19 -11.26 -24.04
N ARG A 36 3.90 -11.02 -24.33
CA ARG A 36 3.31 -9.70 -24.19
C ARG A 36 3.34 -9.19 -22.75
N SER A 37 2.95 -10.02 -21.77
CA SER A 37 3.00 -9.66 -20.35
C SER A 37 4.42 -9.36 -19.89
N VAL A 38 5.40 -10.16 -20.31
CA VAL A 38 6.84 -9.94 -20.06
C VAL A 38 7.30 -8.60 -20.62
N SER A 39 6.94 -8.29 -21.87
CA SER A 39 7.34 -7.04 -22.54
C SER A 39 6.74 -5.80 -21.84
N LEU A 40 5.45 -5.85 -21.50
CA LEU A 40 4.76 -4.76 -20.80
C LEU A 40 5.32 -4.55 -19.39
N LEU A 41 5.59 -5.63 -18.66
CA LEU A 41 6.17 -5.55 -17.32
C LEU A 41 7.58 -4.96 -17.39
N LYS A 42 8.43 -5.47 -18.29
CA LYS A 42 9.80 -4.97 -18.48
C LYS A 42 9.81 -3.48 -18.77
N GLN A 43 8.93 -3.03 -19.65
CA GLN A 43 8.76 -1.62 -19.98
C GLN A 43 8.33 -0.80 -18.75
N ALA A 44 7.34 -1.27 -17.98
CA ALA A 44 6.88 -0.55 -16.79
C ALA A 44 7.96 -0.42 -15.72
N CYS A 45 8.74 -1.49 -15.50
CA CYS A 45 9.87 -1.49 -14.57
C CYS A 45 10.96 -0.50 -14.98
N LEU A 46 11.25 -0.38 -16.28
CA LEU A 46 12.25 0.57 -16.80
C LEU A 46 11.76 2.02 -16.80
N ASP A 47 10.44 2.24 -16.96
CA ASP A 47 9.87 3.58 -17.05
C ASP A 47 9.66 4.22 -15.68
N CYS A 48 9.03 3.50 -14.75
CA CYS A 48 8.67 4.08 -13.45
C CYS A 48 8.59 3.08 -12.28
N GLY A 49 8.79 1.78 -12.53
CA GLY A 49 8.74 0.77 -11.47
C GLY A 49 7.34 0.43 -10.97
N PHE A 50 6.27 0.92 -11.63
CA PHE A 50 4.88 0.72 -11.21
C PHE A 50 3.99 0.27 -12.37
N PHE A 51 3.07 -0.65 -12.11
CA PHE A 51 2.12 -1.19 -13.08
C PHE A 51 0.89 -1.76 -12.37
N TYR A 52 -0.20 -1.90 -13.11
CA TYR A 52 -1.37 -2.63 -12.65
C TYR A 52 -1.24 -4.12 -12.95
N VAL A 53 -1.86 -4.94 -12.11
CA VAL A 53 -2.02 -6.38 -12.32
C VAL A 53 -3.50 -6.69 -12.28
N ILE A 54 -4.03 -7.34 -13.32
CA ILE A 54 -5.44 -7.71 -13.44
C ILE A 54 -5.61 -9.21 -13.63
N ASN A 55 -6.82 -9.70 -13.38
CA ASN A 55 -7.17 -11.11 -13.51
C ASN A 55 -6.24 -12.01 -12.67
N HIS A 56 -5.90 -11.52 -11.48
CA HIS A 56 -4.94 -12.16 -10.57
C HIS A 56 -5.50 -13.35 -9.77
N GLY A 57 -6.76 -13.73 -10.02
CA GLY A 57 -7.38 -14.92 -9.45
C GLY A 57 -8.01 -14.73 -8.06
N ILE A 58 -8.10 -13.50 -7.57
CA ILE A 58 -8.85 -13.15 -6.35
C ILE A 58 -10.17 -12.50 -6.79
N SER A 59 -11.31 -13.03 -6.35
CA SER A 59 -12.61 -12.52 -6.76
C SER A 59 -12.91 -11.15 -6.16
N GLU A 60 -13.65 -10.32 -6.89
CA GLU A 60 -14.12 -9.01 -6.38
C GLU A 60 -14.89 -9.17 -5.07
N GLU A 61 -15.79 -10.16 -4.97
CA GLU A 61 -16.55 -10.46 -3.74
C GLU A 61 -15.64 -10.72 -2.54
N PHE A 62 -14.54 -11.45 -2.73
CA PHE A 62 -13.61 -11.72 -1.64
C PHE A 62 -12.76 -10.49 -1.30
N MET A 63 -12.38 -9.67 -2.29
CA MET A 63 -11.72 -8.39 -2.04
C MET A 63 -12.63 -7.44 -1.22
N GLU A 64 -13.92 -7.39 -1.54
CA GLU A 64 -14.90 -6.63 -0.76
C GLU A 64 -14.99 -7.13 0.68
N GLU A 65 -15.01 -8.45 0.91
CA GLU A 65 -14.97 -9.05 2.24
C GLU A 65 -13.71 -8.66 3.01
N VAL A 66 -12.53 -8.70 2.36
CA VAL A 66 -11.25 -8.30 2.97
C VAL A 66 -11.29 -6.83 3.40
N PHE A 67 -11.77 -5.93 2.55
CA PHE A 67 -11.87 -4.51 2.91
C PHE A 67 -12.92 -4.26 4.00
N ASP A 68 -14.05 -4.97 4.01
CA ASP A 68 -15.05 -4.86 5.09
C ASP A 68 -14.47 -5.32 6.43
N GLN A 69 -13.79 -6.46 6.47
CA GLN A 69 -13.13 -6.97 7.67
C GLN A 69 -12.02 -6.02 8.16
N SER A 70 -11.21 -5.48 7.25
CA SER A 70 -10.22 -4.44 7.55
C SER A 70 -10.86 -3.20 8.18
N LYS A 71 -11.96 -2.70 7.59
CA LYS A 71 -12.71 -1.56 8.11
C LYS A 71 -13.28 -1.84 9.50
N ARG A 72 -13.87 -3.02 9.72
CA ARG A 72 -14.41 -3.43 11.02
C ARG A 72 -13.33 -3.39 12.10
N PHE A 73 -12.12 -3.87 11.81
CA PHE A 73 -10.98 -3.74 12.72
C PHE A 73 -10.67 -2.27 13.04
N PHE A 74 -10.48 -1.41 12.03
CA PHE A 74 -10.08 -0.02 12.26
C PHE A 74 -11.17 0.83 12.94
N THR A 75 -12.44 0.43 12.86
CA THR A 75 -13.55 1.03 13.62
C THR A 75 -13.64 0.60 15.09
N LEU A 76 -12.85 -0.38 15.54
CA LEU A 76 -12.82 -0.77 16.95
C LEU A 76 -12.37 0.41 17.84
N PRO A 77 -12.81 0.46 19.12
CA PRO A 77 -12.27 1.41 20.08
C PRO A 77 -10.76 1.33 20.14
N LEU A 78 -10.08 2.48 20.27
CA LEU A 78 -8.62 2.53 20.34
C LEU A 78 -8.07 1.61 21.44
N SER A 79 -8.76 1.51 22.59
CA SER A 79 -8.39 0.61 23.68
C SER A 79 -8.34 -0.86 23.27
N GLU A 80 -9.20 -1.30 22.34
CA GLU A 80 -9.18 -2.67 21.82
C GLU A 80 -8.05 -2.86 20.81
N LYS A 81 -7.84 -1.90 19.90
CA LYS A 81 -6.73 -1.94 18.94
C LYS A 81 -5.36 -1.96 19.63
N MET A 82 -5.20 -1.17 20.71
CA MET A 82 -3.95 -1.09 21.48
C MET A 82 -3.59 -2.38 22.24
N LYS A 83 -4.55 -3.30 22.49
CA LYS A 83 -4.24 -4.64 23.04
C LYS A 83 -3.45 -5.50 22.05
N LEU A 84 -3.49 -5.13 20.77
CA LEU A 84 -2.88 -5.85 19.66
C LEU A 84 -1.64 -5.13 19.14
N LEU A 85 -1.01 -4.28 19.95
CA LEU A 85 0.13 -3.44 19.56
C LEU A 85 1.25 -4.27 18.91
N ARG A 86 1.88 -3.70 17.89
CA ARG A 86 2.97 -4.32 17.13
C ARG A 86 4.09 -4.79 18.07
N ASN A 87 4.42 -6.08 18.00
CA ASN A 87 5.49 -6.71 18.80
C ASN A 87 6.88 -6.61 18.15
N GLU A 88 7.93 -7.13 18.81
CA GLU A 88 9.30 -7.12 18.29
C GLU A 88 9.52 -7.94 17.01
N LYS A 89 8.58 -8.82 16.66
CA LYS A 89 8.58 -9.59 15.40
C LYS A 89 7.78 -8.88 14.29
N HIS A 90 7.40 -7.61 14.52
CA HIS A 90 6.61 -6.77 13.62
C HIS A 90 5.24 -7.37 13.28
N ARG A 91 4.54 -7.95 14.26
CA ARG A 91 3.16 -8.43 14.14
C ARG A 91 2.20 -7.59 14.97
N GLY A 92 1.06 -7.23 14.41
CA GLY A 92 0.01 -6.48 15.11
C GLY A 92 -0.15 -5.03 14.66
N TYR A 93 -0.87 -4.27 15.47
CA TYR A 93 -1.38 -2.93 15.22
C TYR A 93 -0.31 -1.83 15.40
N THR A 94 -0.28 -0.86 14.48
CA THR A 94 0.47 0.39 14.60
C THR A 94 -0.50 1.57 14.70
N PRO A 95 -0.43 2.38 15.78
CA PRO A 95 -1.30 3.53 15.93
C PRO A 95 -0.97 4.66 14.95
N LEU A 96 -1.86 5.65 14.88
CA LEU A 96 -1.60 6.88 14.14
C LEU A 96 -0.30 7.55 14.61
N LEU A 97 0.43 8.13 13.66
CA LEU A 97 1.70 8.83 13.88
C LEU A 97 2.86 7.94 14.39
N ASP A 98 2.70 6.60 14.41
CA ASP A 98 3.75 5.66 14.85
C ASP A 98 4.94 5.61 13.87
N GLU A 99 4.69 5.94 12.60
CA GLU A 99 5.70 5.90 11.53
C GLU A 99 5.93 7.28 10.94
N LEU A 100 7.18 7.59 10.61
CA LEU A 100 7.59 8.82 9.94
C LEU A 100 8.43 8.47 8.72
N LEU A 101 7.78 8.37 7.56
CA LEU A 101 8.44 7.88 6.33
C LEU A 101 9.29 8.96 5.64
N ASP A 102 8.88 10.23 5.75
CA ASP A 102 9.59 11.37 5.18
C ASP A 102 9.80 12.48 6.22
N PRO A 103 10.81 12.34 7.09
CA PRO A 103 11.06 13.29 8.18
C PRO A 103 11.46 14.70 7.70
N ASN A 104 11.85 14.85 6.43
CA ASN A 104 12.28 16.14 5.90
C ASN A 104 11.09 16.98 5.41
N ASN A 105 10.01 16.33 4.95
CA ASN A 105 8.85 17.03 4.40
C ASN A 105 7.60 16.93 5.27
N GLN A 106 7.45 15.88 6.08
CA GLN A 106 6.33 15.74 7.00
C GLN A 106 6.43 16.81 8.10
N VAL A 107 5.47 17.72 8.16
CA VAL A 107 5.47 18.81 9.15
C VAL A 107 5.13 18.33 10.56
N HIS A 108 4.51 17.16 10.67
CA HIS A 108 4.08 16.57 11.94
C HIS A 108 5.03 15.44 12.38
N VAL A 109 4.90 15.00 13.63
CA VAL A 109 5.78 13.98 14.23
C VAL A 109 5.59 12.56 13.68
N GLY A 110 4.66 12.36 12.74
CA GLY A 110 4.39 11.07 12.12
C GLY A 110 3.35 11.17 11.00
N ASP A 111 3.18 10.05 10.31
CA ASP A 111 2.28 9.86 9.19
C ASP A 111 0.84 9.64 9.66
N TYR A 112 -0.12 10.17 8.90
CA TYR A 112 -1.55 10.08 9.19
C TYR A 112 -2.19 8.77 8.72
N LYS A 113 -1.59 7.66 9.19
CA LYS A 113 -2.10 6.31 8.98
C LYS A 113 -1.96 5.47 10.22
N GLU A 114 -2.95 4.64 10.46
CA GLU A 114 -2.83 3.47 11.32
C GLU A 114 -2.71 2.21 10.47
N GLY A 115 -2.22 1.12 11.06
CA GLY A 115 -1.96 -0.09 10.29
C GLY A 115 -2.00 -1.37 11.11
N TYR A 116 -1.95 -2.50 10.42
CA TYR A 116 -1.85 -3.82 11.02
C TYR A 116 -0.92 -4.71 10.19
N TYR A 117 0.00 -5.38 10.87
CA TYR A 117 0.97 -6.27 10.26
C TYR A 117 0.62 -7.73 10.51
N ILE A 118 0.54 -8.48 9.41
CA ILE A 118 0.36 -9.94 9.41
C ILE A 118 1.50 -10.51 8.56
N GLY A 119 2.33 -11.36 9.14
CA GLY A 119 3.33 -12.12 8.38
C GLY A 119 2.92 -13.57 8.22
N VAL A 120 3.85 -14.38 7.71
CA VAL A 120 3.71 -15.85 7.71
C VAL A 120 3.51 -16.32 9.16
N GLU A 121 2.44 -17.10 9.38
CA GLU A 121 2.14 -17.69 10.69
C GLU A 121 3.17 -18.78 10.98
N VAL A 122 3.86 -18.66 12.12
CA VAL A 122 4.82 -19.65 12.59
C VAL A 122 4.45 -19.98 14.04
N PRO A 123 4.17 -21.26 14.36
CA PRO A 123 3.85 -21.66 15.73
C PRO A 123 4.94 -21.28 16.73
N VAL A 124 4.55 -20.98 17.98
CA VAL A 124 5.50 -20.55 19.03
C VAL A 124 6.53 -21.63 19.39
N ASP A 125 6.18 -22.89 19.18
CA ASP A 125 7.01 -24.08 19.42
C ASP A 125 7.84 -24.50 18.20
N ASP A 126 7.70 -23.80 17.07
CA ASP A 126 8.52 -24.02 15.88
C ASP A 126 9.91 -23.38 16.08
N PRO A 127 11.02 -24.11 15.81
CA PRO A 127 12.37 -23.55 15.89
C PRO A 127 12.58 -22.28 15.05
N GLU A 128 11.82 -22.11 13.96
CA GLU A 128 11.87 -20.93 13.11
C GLU A 128 11.36 -19.67 13.83
N ALA A 129 10.52 -19.79 14.86
CA ALA A 129 10.00 -18.64 15.63
C ALA A 129 11.10 -17.86 16.36
N GLU A 130 12.29 -18.44 16.56
CA GLU A 130 13.45 -17.74 17.10
C GLU A 130 14.00 -16.69 16.11
N LYS A 131 13.78 -16.87 14.80
CA LYS A 131 14.28 -15.96 13.76
C LYS A 131 13.56 -14.61 13.78
N PRO A 132 14.24 -13.49 13.45
CA PRO A 132 13.57 -12.20 13.26
C PRO A 132 12.47 -12.30 12.21
N PHE A 133 11.32 -11.65 12.43
CA PHE A 133 10.14 -11.70 11.55
C PHE A 133 9.44 -13.06 11.42
N TYR A 134 9.82 -14.08 12.18
CA TYR A 134 9.09 -15.35 12.28
C TYR A 134 8.50 -15.46 13.70
N GLY A 135 7.28 -15.96 13.78
CA GLY A 135 6.54 -16.14 15.03
C GLY A 135 5.03 -16.06 14.81
N PRO A 136 4.23 -16.29 15.85
CA PRO A 136 2.78 -16.21 15.76
C PRO A 136 2.35 -14.77 15.45
N ASN A 137 1.36 -14.62 14.59
CA ASN A 137 0.71 -13.33 14.43
C ASN A 137 -0.07 -12.98 15.70
N VAL A 138 -0.27 -11.67 15.89
CA VAL A 138 -1.19 -11.16 16.91
C VAL A 138 -2.56 -11.13 16.25
N TRP A 139 -3.58 -11.70 16.89
CA TRP A 139 -4.93 -11.81 16.32
C TRP A 139 -5.96 -11.24 17.29
N PRO A 140 -6.95 -10.45 16.83
CA PRO A 140 -8.13 -10.17 17.65
C PRO A 140 -8.86 -11.47 17.95
N THR A 141 -9.49 -11.55 19.11
CA THR A 141 -10.31 -12.71 19.47
C THR A 141 -11.58 -12.77 18.62
N THR A 142 -12.09 -13.98 18.39
CA THR A 142 -13.23 -14.21 17.50
C THR A 142 -14.54 -13.63 18.02
N ASP A 143 -14.65 -13.35 19.32
CA ASP A 143 -15.77 -12.62 19.92
C ASP A 143 -15.76 -11.13 19.57
N ILE A 144 -14.58 -10.52 19.43
CA ILE A 144 -14.43 -9.10 19.04
C ILE A 144 -14.58 -8.94 17.53
N LEU A 145 -13.93 -9.82 16.76
CA LEU A 145 -13.89 -9.72 15.31
C LEU A 145 -14.11 -11.07 14.61
N PRO A 146 -15.36 -11.56 14.57
CA PRO A 146 -15.70 -12.84 13.96
C PRO A 146 -15.27 -12.92 12.48
N GLY A 147 -14.59 -14.01 12.13
CA GLY A 147 -14.14 -14.32 10.76
C GLY A 147 -12.90 -13.55 10.29
N TRP A 148 -12.42 -12.57 11.05
CA TRP A 148 -11.35 -11.68 10.58
C TRP A 148 -10.03 -12.41 10.31
N ARG A 149 -9.61 -13.28 11.23
CA ARG A 149 -8.40 -14.09 11.08
C ARG A 149 -8.47 -14.93 9.81
N ASP A 150 -9.56 -15.70 9.64
CA ASP A 150 -9.73 -16.60 8.50
C ASP A 150 -9.71 -15.83 7.16
N THR A 151 -10.39 -14.69 7.09
CA THR A 151 -10.38 -13.82 5.89
C THR A 151 -8.97 -13.31 5.59
N MET A 152 -8.23 -12.83 6.60
CA MET A 152 -6.90 -12.26 6.40
C MET A 152 -5.82 -13.32 6.09
N GLU A 153 -5.87 -14.49 6.72
CA GLU A 153 -4.99 -15.62 6.39
C GLU A 153 -5.22 -16.08 4.95
N LYS A 154 -6.49 -16.24 4.54
CA LYS A 154 -6.85 -16.59 3.17
C LYS A 154 -6.42 -15.51 2.16
N TYR A 155 -6.54 -14.23 2.51
CA TYR A 155 -6.08 -13.14 1.65
C TYR A 155 -4.56 -13.11 1.53
N HIS A 156 -3.82 -13.29 2.63
CA HIS A 156 -2.36 -13.38 2.62
C HIS A 156 -1.88 -14.48 1.67
N GLN A 157 -2.47 -15.69 1.76
CA GLN A 157 -2.15 -16.80 0.88
C GLN A 157 -2.41 -16.47 -0.61
N LYS A 158 -3.61 -15.94 -0.91
CA LYS A 158 -3.99 -15.60 -2.28
C LYS A 158 -3.14 -14.48 -2.89
N ALA A 159 -2.82 -13.46 -2.10
CA ALA A 159 -1.94 -12.38 -2.51
C ALA A 159 -0.51 -12.90 -2.76
N LEU A 160 -0.03 -13.84 -1.94
CA LEU A 160 1.27 -14.48 -2.16
C LEU A 160 1.30 -15.30 -3.45
N GLU A 161 0.22 -16.02 -3.79
CA GLU A 161 0.10 -16.75 -5.07
C GLU A 161 0.14 -15.79 -6.28
N ALA A 162 -0.57 -14.66 -6.19
CA ALA A 162 -0.52 -13.61 -7.20
C ALA A 162 0.90 -13.02 -7.31
N ALA A 163 1.57 -12.74 -6.19
CA ALA A 163 2.93 -12.21 -6.16
C ALA A 163 3.94 -13.17 -6.80
N ARG A 164 3.82 -14.48 -6.54
CA ARG A 164 4.63 -15.51 -7.21
C ARG A 164 4.41 -15.51 -8.71
N SER A 165 3.17 -15.36 -9.16
CA SER A 165 2.85 -15.28 -10.59
C SER A 165 3.49 -14.06 -11.26
N VAL A 166 3.47 -12.89 -10.60
CA VAL A 166 4.18 -11.69 -11.07
C VAL A 166 5.69 -11.92 -11.06
N ALA A 167 6.25 -12.53 -10.01
CA ALA A 167 7.68 -12.83 -9.91
C ALA A 167 8.17 -13.73 -11.05
N ARG A 168 7.36 -14.69 -11.51
CA ARG A 168 7.67 -15.52 -12.69
C ARG A 168 7.76 -14.70 -13.97
N ILE A 169 6.89 -13.70 -14.15
CA ILE A 169 6.96 -12.77 -15.29
C ILE A 169 8.22 -11.90 -15.18
N ILE A 170 8.57 -11.45 -13.97
CA ILE A 170 9.82 -10.72 -13.72
C ILE A 170 11.04 -11.58 -14.08
N ALA A 171 11.06 -12.85 -13.68
CA ALA A 171 12.16 -13.76 -14.00
C ALA A 171 12.37 -13.86 -15.51
N LEU A 172 11.29 -14.04 -16.28
CA LEU A 172 11.35 -14.05 -17.74
C LEU A 172 11.80 -12.71 -18.33
N ALA A 173 11.36 -11.58 -17.77
CA ALA A 173 11.78 -10.25 -18.21
C ALA A 173 13.29 -9.99 -18.02
N LEU A 174 13.89 -10.67 -17.05
CA LEU A 174 15.32 -10.69 -16.74
C LEU A 174 16.09 -11.78 -17.51
N ASP A 175 15.44 -12.45 -18.46
CA ASP A 175 16.02 -13.56 -19.23
C ASP A 175 16.49 -14.75 -18.34
N LEU A 176 15.78 -14.99 -17.23
CA LEU A 176 15.99 -16.10 -16.29
C LEU A 176 14.98 -17.24 -16.51
N GLU A 177 15.22 -18.37 -15.85
CA GLU A 177 14.24 -19.47 -15.76
C GLU A 177 12.95 -18.97 -15.09
N ILE A 178 11.79 -19.41 -15.57
CA ILE A 178 10.48 -18.93 -15.11
C ILE A 178 10.29 -19.11 -13.59
N ASP A 179 10.82 -20.18 -13.02
CA ASP A 179 10.72 -20.55 -11.62
C ASP A 179 11.95 -20.10 -10.80
N PHE A 180 12.80 -19.23 -11.34
CA PHE A 180 14.02 -18.76 -10.68
C PHE A 180 13.77 -18.25 -9.25
N PHE A 181 12.72 -17.43 -9.05
CA PHE A 181 12.38 -16.90 -7.73
C PHE A 181 11.64 -17.91 -6.84
N ASP A 182 11.08 -18.99 -7.38
CA ASP A 182 10.41 -20.03 -6.59
C ASP A 182 11.40 -20.95 -5.86
N LYS A 183 12.70 -20.89 -6.23
CA LYS A 183 13.76 -21.71 -5.63
C LYS A 183 13.91 -21.41 -4.12
N PRO A 184 14.17 -22.43 -3.27
CA PRO A 184 14.33 -22.26 -1.82
C PRO A 184 15.35 -21.18 -1.42
N GLU A 185 16.43 -21.05 -2.18
CA GLU A 185 17.51 -20.07 -1.94
C GLU A 185 17.10 -18.63 -2.30
N MET A 186 15.97 -18.45 -2.98
CA MET A 186 15.42 -17.17 -3.42
C MET A 186 14.14 -16.83 -2.62
N LEU A 187 12.95 -16.95 -3.21
CA LEU A 187 11.65 -16.68 -2.60
C LEU A 187 10.83 -17.97 -2.40
N GLY A 188 11.48 -19.12 -2.27
CA GLY A 188 10.79 -20.37 -1.93
C GLY A 188 10.08 -20.26 -0.58
N GLN A 189 10.73 -19.65 0.41
CA GLN A 189 10.16 -19.34 1.74
C GLN A 189 10.29 -17.84 2.05
N PRO A 190 9.47 -16.99 1.41
CA PRO A 190 9.63 -15.55 1.50
C PRO A 190 9.14 -15.02 2.85
N ILE A 191 9.79 -13.95 3.34
CA ILE A 191 9.24 -13.13 4.42
C ILE A 191 8.11 -12.27 3.85
N ALA A 192 6.94 -12.88 3.66
CA ALA A 192 5.77 -12.23 3.10
C ALA A 192 4.96 -11.52 4.20
N THR A 193 4.83 -10.20 4.10
CA THR A 193 4.09 -9.36 5.04
C THR A 193 2.89 -8.73 4.37
N LEU A 194 1.70 -8.96 4.92
CA LEU A 194 0.49 -8.23 4.62
C LEU A 194 0.40 -7.03 5.57
N ARG A 195 0.24 -5.83 4.99
CA ARG A 195 -0.08 -4.61 5.73
C ARG A 195 -1.50 -4.18 5.40
N LEU A 196 -2.32 -4.06 6.44
CA LEU A 196 -3.59 -3.32 6.35
C LEU A 196 -3.31 -1.88 6.76
N LEU A 197 -3.86 -0.92 6.01
CA LEU A 197 -3.66 0.50 6.26
C LEU A 197 -5.00 1.21 6.27
N HIS A 198 -5.17 2.13 7.21
CA HIS A 198 -6.29 3.05 7.24
C HIS A 198 -5.74 4.47 7.41
N TYR A 199 -5.97 5.28 6.39
CA TYR A 199 -5.52 6.66 6.34
C TYR A 199 -6.57 7.56 6.97
N GLY A 200 -6.17 8.31 7.99
CA GLY A 200 -7.06 9.15 8.77
C GLY A 200 -7.18 8.79 10.24
N GLY A 201 -7.87 9.65 10.96
CA GLY A 201 -8.20 9.49 12.36
C GLY A 201 -9.53 10.17 12.67
N PRO A 202 -10.07 10.00 13.88
CA PRO A 202 -11.27 10.73 14.27
C PRO A 202 -11.00 12.22 14.10
N LYS A 203 -11.81 12.93 13.29
CA LYS A 203 -11.68 14.39 13.08
C LYS A 203 -11.58 15.16 14.39
N SER A 204 -12.19 14.62 15.45
CA SER A 204 -12.17 15.13 16.82
C SER A 204 -10.80 15.12 17.50
N GLN A 205 -9.83 14.31 17.07
CA GLN A 205 -8.52 14.20 17.70
C GLN A 205 -7.46 15.14 17.09
N PHE A 206 -7.55 15.45 15.79
CA PHE A 206 -6.49 16.16 15.08
C PHE A 206 -6.91 17.47 14.38
N GLY A 207 -8.21 17.80 14.37
CA GLY A 207 -8.71 19.16 14.06
C GLY A 207 -8.40 19.75 12.67
N GLY A 208 -7.79 18.98 11.76
CA GLY A 208 -7.33 19.45 10.44
C GLY A 208 -7.43 18.41 9.33
N ASP A 209 -6.88 18.74 8.15
CA ASP A 209 -6.85 17.86 6.98
C ASP A 209 -6.05 16.58 7.28
N ILE A 210 -6.61 15.42 6.94
CA ILE A 210 -5.98 14.10 7.11
C ILE A 210 -4.74 13.95 6.21
N SER A 211 -4.75 14.62 5.05
CA SER A 211 -3.59 14.77 4.19
C SER A 211 -3.73 16.07 3.40
N ASN A 212 -2.67 16.87 3.41
CA ASN A 212 -2.51 18.06 2.60
C ASN A 212 -1.02 18.20 2.21
N PRO A 213 -0.59 17.53 1.11
CA PRO A 213 0.80 17.55 0.65
C PRO A 213 1.34 18.95 0.40
N SER A 214 0.49 19.91 0.01
CA SER A 214 0.90 21.30 -0.28
C SER A 214 1.45 22.05 0.95
N VAL A 215 1.09 21.60 2.15
CA VAL A 215 1.59 22.13 3.43
C VAL A 215 2.39 21.09 4.22
N GLY A 216 2.80 19.99 3.56
CA GLY A 216 3.64 18.95 4.15
C GLY A 216 2.92 17.99 5.09
N ILE A 217 1.59 17.83 4.98
CA ILE A 217 0.83 16.86 5.77
C ILE A 217 0.55 15.62 4.92
N PHE A 218 1.18 14.50 5.27
CA PHE A 218 1.07 13.26 4.47
C PHE A 218 0.37 12.13 5.24
N GLY A 219 -0.52 11.41 4.54
CA GLY A 219 -1.04 10.12 5.00
C GLY A 219 0.07 9.08 5.11
N ALA A 220 0.97 9.04 4.13
CA ALA A 220 2.27 8.38 4.16
C ALA A 220 3.27 9.29 3.43
N GLY A 221 4.40 9.61 4.07
CA GLY A 221 5.46 10.39 3.42
C GLY A 221 6.07 9.68 2.21
N ALA A 222 6.84 10.40 1.39
CA ALA A 222 7.55 9.82 0.24
C ALA A 222 8.55 8.75 0.69
N HIS A 223 8.48 7.55 0.11
CA HIS A 223 9.37 6.43 0.43
C HIS A 223 9.38 5.40 -0.71
N SER A 224 10.29 4.43 -0.59
CA SER A 224 10.28 3.18 -1.36
C SER A 224 10.15 2.00 -0.40
N ASP A 225 9.42 0.97 -0.82
CA ASP A 225 9.30 -0.27 -0.05
C ASP A 225 10.61 -1.10 -0.08
N TYR A 226 10.70 -2.01 0.88
CA TYR A 226 11.72 -3.05 0.93
C TYR A 226 11.25 -4.33 0.24
N GLY A 227 12.19 -5.16 -0.22
CA GLY A 227 11.88 -6.47 -0.81
C GLY A 227 11.91 -6.46 -2.34
N LEU A 228 11.28 -7.48 -2.95
CA LEU A 228 11.26 -7.65 -4.42
C LEU A 228 10.08 -6.93 -5.07
N ILE A 229 8.86 -7.12 -4.54
CA ILE A 229 7.61 -6.61 -5.10
C ILE A 229 6.65 -6.27 -3.97
N THR A 230 5.92 -5.16 -4.11
CA THR A 230 4.72 -4.86 -3.33
C THR A 230 3.50 -5.05 -4.22
N LEU A 231 2.54 -5.86 -3.79
CA LEU A 231 1.19 -5.83 -4.34
C LEU A 231 0.34 -4.89 -3.48
N LEU A 232 -0.23 -3.88 -4.11
CA LEU A 232 -1.06 -2.88 -3.43
C LEU A 232 -2.49 -2.96 -3.95
N ALA A 233 -3.42 -3.22 -3.03
CA ALA A 233 -4.84 -3.04 -3.27
C ALA A 233 -5.30 -1.80 -2.49
N THR A 234 -6.07 -0.94 -3.15
CA THR A 234 -6.70 0.22 -2.53
C THR A 234 -8.21 0.06 -2.56
N ASP A 235 -8.91 0.83 -1.74
CA ASP A 235 -10.32 1.08 -1.99
C ASP A 235 -10.45 2.05 -3.19
N ASN A 236 -11.69 2.44 -3.50
CA ASN A 236 -11.96 3.39 -4.58
C ASN A 236 -11.65 4.85 -4.21
N VAL A 237 -10.99 5.11 -3.07
CA VAL A 237 -10.60 6.45 -2.64
C VAL A 237 -9.25 6.81 -3.24
N LEU A 238 -9.20 7.90 -4.00
CA LEU A 238 -7.96 8.38 -4.60
C LEU A 238 -7.02 8.94 -3.52
N GLY A 239 -5.78 8.47 -3.49
CA GLY A 239 -4.77 8.95 -2.54
C GLY A 239 -3.33 8.59 -2.87
N LEU A 240 -3.10 7.48 -3.58
CA LEU A 240 -1.75 7.08 -3.97
C LEU A 240 -1.14 8.01 -5.03
N GLN A 241 0.11 8.40 -4.80
CA GLN A 241 0.93 9.10 -5.77
C GLN A 241 2.27 8.42 -6.04
N ILE A 242 2.56 8.40 -7.33
CA ILE A 242 3.77 8.12 -8.10
C ILE A 242 4.90 9.14 -8.19
N CYS A 243 6.15 8.85 -7.80
CA CYS A 243 7.29 9.62 -8.32
C CYS A 243 8.12 8.76 -9.28
N LYS A 244 8.01 9.03 -10.58
CA LYS A 244 8.68 8.23 -11.63
C LYS A 244 10.19 8.41 -11.65
N ASP A 245 10.65 9.63 -11.36
CA ASP A 245 12.07 9.97 -11.24
C ASP A 245 12.29 10.67 -9.89
N LYS A 246 12.78 9.90 -8.93
CA LYS A 246 13.05 10.39 -7.57
C LYS A 246 14.18 11.41 -7.50
N ASP A 247 15.05 11.46 -8.52
CA ASP A 247 16.22 12.34 -8.55
C ASP A 247 15.93 13.64 -9.33
N ALA A 248 14.77 13.72 -10.00
CA ALA A 248 14.29 14.91 -10.68
C ALA A 248 14.14 16.12 -9.73
N LYS A 249 14.39 17.32 -10.25
CA LYS A 249 14.24 18.60 -9.52
C LYS A 249 13.48 19.62 -10.38
N PRO A 250 12.21 19.95 -10.05
CA PRO A 250 11.41 19.38 -8.96
C PRO A 250 11.00 17.93 -9.24
N GLN A 251 10.80 17.16 -8.18
CA GLN A 251 10.12 15.86 -8.29
C GLN A 251 8.68 16.08 -8.78
N VAL A 252 8.21 15.18 -9.63
CA VAL A 252 6.84 15.21 -10.15
C VAL A 252 6.07 14.03 -9.60
N TRP A 253 4.96 14.34 -8.94
CA TRP A 253 4.06 13.35 -8.35
C TRP A 253 2.81 13.17 -9.21
N GLU A 254 2.45 11.92 -9.49
CA GLU A 254 1.33 11.55 -10.34
C GLU A 254 0.36 10.65 -9.59
N TYR A 255 -0.93 10.95 -9.64
CA TYR A 255 -1.96 10.09 -9.04
C TYR A 255 -2.07 8.76 -9.77
N VAL A 256 -2.27 7.69 -8.99
CA VAL A 256 -2.57 6.35 -9.49
C VAL A 256 -4.02 6.02 -9.14
N PRO A 257 -4.96 6.13 -10.10
CA PRO A 257 -6.36 5.86 -9.85
C PRO A 257 -6.60 4.35 -9.63
N PRO A 258 -7.51 3.97 -8.71
CA PRO A 258 -7.88 2.58 -8.55
C PRO A 258 -8.52 2.05 -9.84
N ILE A 259 -8.20 0.81 -10.20
CA ILE A 259 -8.85 0.08 -11.29
C ILE A 259 -9.47 -1.20 -10.73
N LYS A 260 -10.52 -1.68 -11.41
CA LYS A 260 -11.11 -2.99 -11.12
C LYS A 260 -10.38 -4.09 -11.91
N GLY A 261 -10.36 -5.29 -11.34
CA GLY A 261 -9.91 -6.53 -11.99
C GLY A 261 -8.57 -7.04 -11.51
#